data_AF-A0A3M9ZKU6-F1
#
_entry.id   AF-A0A3M9ZKU6-F1
#
_cell.length_a   1.000
_cell.length_b   1.000
_cell.length_c   1.000
_cell.angle_alpha   90.00
_cell.angle_beta   90.00
_cell.angle_gamma   90.00
#
_symmetry.space_group_name_H-M   'P 1'
#
loop_
_entity.id
_entity.type
_entity.pdbx_description
1 polymer ?
#
loop_
_entity_poly.entity_id
_entity_poly.type
_entity_poly.pdbx_seq_one_letter_code
_entity_poly.pdbx_strand_id
1 'polypeptide(L)'
;MKGGKIVVRREARGPLGEAWSARIDDWIDDGMRLVRLSKEYRRRYRETVCARCPPEQQARRKCAALAPGCSTKSCRHMDRACAAKHRRLIRAHTESHPFYQRLRMNAELERRQLRREGKRAAQGSLARTW
;
A
#
# COMPACT_ATOMS: atom_id res chain seq x y z
N MET A 1 -21.70 -6.21 10.47
CA MET A 1 -20.84 -6.16 9.27
C MET A 1 -19.86 -7.32 9.35
N LYS A 2 -20.02 -8.34 8.51
CA LYS A 2 -19.09 -9.48 8.44
C LYS A 2 -17.76 -8.95 7.91
N GLY A 3 -16.70 -9.05 8.72
CA GLY A 3 -15.35 -8.71 8.29
C GLY A 3 -14.99 -9.57 7.09
N GLY A 4 -14.81 -8.95 5.93
CA GLY A 4 -14.32 -9.64 4.75
C GLY A 4 -12.94 -10.21 5.06
N LYS A 5 -12.88 -11.52 5.28
CA LYS A 5 -11.61 -12.25 5.39
C LYS A 5 -10.90 -12.04 4.05
N ILE A 6 -9.76 -11.36 4.07
CA ILE A 6 -8.87 -11.30 2.91
C ILE A 6 -8.42 -12.75 2.67
N VAL A 7 -8.97 -13.38 1.64
CA VAL A 7 -8.56 -14.73 1.24
C VAL A 7 -7.29 -14.58 0.41
N VAL A 8 -6.14 -14.78 1.05
CA VAL A 8 -4.85 -14.88 0.36
C VAL A 8 -4.82 -16.23 -0.35
N ARG A 9 -4.91 -16.24 -1.69
CA ARG A 9 -4.69 -17.46 -2.49
C ARG A 9 -3.20 -17.80 -2.39
N ARG A 10 -2.87 -18.86 -1.64
CA ARG A 10 -1.51 -19.42 -1.60
C ARG A 10 -1.16 -20.03 -2.97
N GLU A 11 0.06 -19.79 -3.45
CA GLU A 11 0.58 -20.42 -4.68
C GLU A 11 0.72 -21.95 -4.51
N ALA A 12 0.88 -22.67 -5.62
CA ALA A 12 0.98 -24.13 -5.67
C ALA A 12 2.07 -24.67 -4.72
N ARG A 13 1.83 -25.85 -4.12
CA ARG A 13 2.75 -26.49 -3.18
C ARG A 13 4.09 -26.81 -3.88
N GLY A 14 5.19 -26.31 -3.33
CA GLY A 14 6.58 -26.50 -3.78
C GLY A 14 7.51 -25.41 -3.21
N PRO A 15 8.84 -25.59 -3.27
CA PRO A 15 9.81 -24.70 -2.60
C PRO A 15 9.69 -23.20 -2.99
N LEU A 16 9.36 -22.93 -4.25
CA LEU A 16 9.14 -21.57 -4.75
C LEU A 16 7.84 -20.94 -4.21
N GLY A 17 6.77 -21.74 -4.10
CA GLY A 17 5.49 -21.28 -3.54
C GLY A 17 5.56 -21.04 -2.03
N GLU A 18 6.39 -21.80 -1.31
CA GLU A 18 6.70 -21.59 0.10
C GLU A 18 7.49 -20.29 0.31
N ALA A 19 8.55 -20.07 -0.46
CA ALA A 19 9.32 -18.82 -0.41
C ALA A 19 8.48 -17.59 -0.78
N TRP A 20 7.55 -17.73 -1.74
CA TRP A 20 6.59 -16.67 -2.07
C TRP A 20 5.63 -16.39 -0.91
N SER A 21 5.08 -17.44 -0.31
CA SER A 21 4.16 -17.32 0.82
C SER A 21 4.82 -16.63 2.01
N ALA A 22 6.06 -16.99 2.34
CA ALA A 22 6.83 -16.35 3.40
C ALA A 22 7.01 -14.84 3.17
N ARG A 23 7.33 -14.40 1.94
CA ARG A 23 7.45 -12.97 1.61
C ARG A 23 6.12 -12.22 1.72
N ILE A 24 5.01 -12.89 1.42
CA ILE A 24 3.67 -12.32 1.59
C ILE A 24 3.35 -12.19 3.08
N ASP A 25 3.68 -13.19 3.88
CA ASP A 25 3.46 -13.16 5.34
C ASP A 25 4.30 -12.05 6.00
N ASP A 26 5.59 -11.92 5.65
CA ASP A 26 6.45 -10.81 6.12
C ASP A 26 5.86 -9.44 5.76
N TRP A 27 5.36 -9.31 4.52
CA TRP A 27 4.71 -8.07 4.09
C TRP A 27 3.43 -7.81 4.89
N ILE A 28 2.59 -8.82 5.14
CA ILE A 28 1.38 -8.68 5.97
C ILE A 28 1.74 -8.21 7.39
N ASP A 29 2.78 -8.76 8.00
CA ASP A 29 3.23 -8.39 9.34
C ASP A 29 3.68 -6.92 9.42
N ASP A 30 4.40 -6.43 8.40
CA ASP A 30 4.70 -5.01 8.24
C ASP A 30 3.42 -4.16 8.09
N GLY A 31 2.43 -4.67 7.35
CA GLY A 31 1.11 -4.05 7.23
C GLY A 31 0.39 -3.94 8.57
N MET A 32 0.52 -4.94 9.45
CA MET A 32 -0.05 -4.93 10.79
C MET A 32 0.56 -3.84 11.67
N ARG A 33 1.83 -3.46 11.46
CA ARG A 33 2.44 -2.28 12.10
C ARG A 33 1.76 -0.99 11.67
N LEU A 34 1.43 -0.80 10.39
CA LEU A 34 0.70 0.38 9.91
C LEU A 34 -0.71 0.47 10.50
N VAL A 35 -1.40 -0.66 10.65
CA VAL A 35 -2.72 -0.71 11.30
C VAL A 35 -2.63 -0.25 12.75
N ARG A 36 -1.59 -0.66 13.50
CA ARG A 36 -1.34 -0.20 14.87
C ARG A 36 -1.10 1.31 14.92
N LEU A 37 -0.23 1.84 14.04
CA LEU A 37 0.03 3.28 13.94
C LEU A 37 -1.25 4.07 13.62
N SER A 38 -2.10 3.58 12.72
CA SER A 38 -3.38 4.20 12.42
C SER A 38 -4.32 4.23 13.63
N LYS A 39 -4.41 3.13 14.40
CA LYS A 39 -5.22 3.07 15.64
C LYS A 39 -4.72 4.09 16.67
N GLU A 40 -3.42 4.16 16.90
CA GLU A 40 -2.81 5.10 17.85
C GLU A 40 -3.01 6.54 17.41
N TYR A 41 -2.78 6.85 16.12
CA TYR A 41 -3.01 8.18 15.56
C TYR A 41 -4.46 8.62 15.76
N ARG A 42 -5.42 7.76 15.44
CA ARG A 42 -6.85 8.07 15.60
C ARG A 42 -7.23 8.30 17.06
N ARG A 43 -6.63 7.57 18.01
CA ARG A 43 -6.83 7.82 19.45
C ARG A 43 -6.35 9.21 19.82
N ARG A 44 -5.08 9.53 19.56
CA ARG A 44 -4.48 10.84 19.87
C ARG A 44 -5.21 11.99 19.19
N TYR A 45 -5.59 11.82 17.92
CA TYR A 45 -6.29 12.85 17.15
C TYR A 45 -7.63 13.23 17.78
N ARG A 46 -8.33 12.26 18.39
CA ARG A 46 -9.56 12.59 19.13
C ARG A 46 -9.28 13.39 20.38
N GLU A 47 -8.33 12.92 21.18
CA GLU A 47 -7.95 13.53 22.46
C GLU A 47 -7.45 14.98 22.28
N THR A 48 -6.76 15.27 21.17
CA THR A 48 -6.17 16.59 20.94
C THR A 48 -6.97 17.49 20.00
N VAL A 49 -7.45 16.97 18.86
CA VAL A 49 -8.08 17.78 17.81
C VAL A 49 -9.60 17.76 17.95
N CYS A 50 -10.21 16.57 18.05
CA CYS A 50 -11.68 16.48 18.11
C CYS A 50 -12.22 17.06 19.41
N ALA A 51 -11.57 16.80 20.55
CA ALA A 51 -11.97 17.31 21.87
C ALA A 51 -12.05 18.85 21.93
N ARG A 52 -11.30 19.54 21.06
CA ARG A 52 -11.24 21.00 20.96
C ARG A 52 -11.95 21.55 19.72
N CYS A 53 -12.63 20.71 18.94
CA CYS A 53 -13.25 21.13 17.69
C CYS A 53 -14.59 21.82 18.01
N PRO A 54 -14.76 23.13 17.72
CA PRO A 54 -16.01 23.82 18.01
C PRO A 54 -17.15 23.32 17.10
N PRO A 55 -18.42 23.41 17.52
CA PRO A 55 -19.57 22.90 16.77
C PRO A 55 -19.62 23.37 15.31
N GLU A 56 -19.31 24.63 15.06
CA GLU A 56 -19.25 25.21 13.71
C GLU A 56 -18.22 24.50 12.81
N GLN A 57 -17.03 24.22 13.33
CA GLN A 57 -16.03 23.46 12.58
C GLN A 57 -16.43 22.00 12.41
N GLN A 58 -17.11 21.40 13.39
CA GLN A 58 -17.62 20.04 13.27
C GLN A 58 -18.66 19.96 12.14
N ALA A 59 -19.57 20.93 12.04
CA ALA A 59 -20.56 21.02 10.98
C ALA A 59 -19.91 21.21 9.60
N ARG A 60 -18.97 22.17 9.45
CA ARG A 60 -18.22 22.40 8.21
C ARG A 60 -17.47 21.15 7.73
N ARG A 61 -16.92 20.39 8.68
CA ARG A 61 -16.18 19.15 8.40
C ARG A 61 -17.08 17.93 8.22
N LYS A 62 -18.40 18.07 8.36
CA LYS A 62 -19.40 16.99 8.34
C LYS A 62 -18.99 15.87 9.30
N CYS A 63 -18.70 16.26 10.55
CA CYS A 63 -18.22 15.33 11.56
C CYS A 63 -19.27 14.24 11.82
N ALA A 64 -18.86 12.99 11.78
CA ALA A 64 -19.76 11.85 11.97
C ALA A 64 -20.39 11.86 13.38
N ALA A 65 -19.72 12.45 14.38
CA ALA A 65 -20.25 12.59 15.74
C ALA A 65 -21.53 13.44 15.84
N LEU A 66 -21.84 14.25 14.80
CA LEU A 66 -23.07 15.04 14.74
C LEU A 66 -24.28 14.21 14.24
N ALA A 67 -24.07 13.00 13.73
CA ALA A 67 -25.16 12.14 13.30
C ALA A 67 -25.77 11.38 14.51
N PRO A 68 -27.11 11.32 14.63
CA PRO A 68 -27.77 10.54 15.68
C PRO A 68 -27.32 9.07 15.66
N GLY A 69 -27.03 8.50 16.83
CA GLY A 69 -26.61 7.10 16.96
C GLY A 69 -25.19 6.79 16.45
N CYS A 70 -24.38 7.81 16.17
CA CYS A 70 -23.07 7.61 15.57
C CYS A 70 -22.00 7.20 16.59
N SER A 71 -21.68 5.91 16.65
CA SER A 71 -20.56 5.34 17.42
C SER A 71 -19.23 5.32 16.64
N THR A 72 -19.15 6.06 15.53
CA THR A 72 -18.11 5.83 14.53
C THR A 72 -16.70 6.01 15.08
N LYS A 73 -15.92 4.94 14.92
CA LYS A 73 -14.51 4.89 15.28
C LYS A 73 -13.60 5.63 14.26
N SER A 74 -14.15 6.25 13.21
CA SER A 74 -13.44 7.22 12.40
C SER A 74 -14.34 8.18 11.63
N CYS A 75 -13.77 9.29 11.15
CA CYS A 75 -14.41 10.20 10.20
C CYS A 75 -13.43 10.50 9.05
N ARG A 76 -13.97 10.92 7.90
CA ARG A 76 -13.18 11.22 6.69
C ARG A 76 -12.05 12.22 6.93
N HIS A 77 -12.28 13.22 7.79
CA HIS A 77 -11.26 14.20 8.15
C HIS A 77 -10.07 13.56 8.87
N MET A 78 -10.36 12.73 9.88
CA MET A 78 -9.31 12.02 10.62
C MET A 78 -8.58 11.01 9.74
N ASP A 79 -9.30 10.28 8.88
CA ASP A 79 -8.69 9.32 7.95
C ASP A 79 -7.76 10.01 6.94
N ARG A 80 -8.17 11.17 6.40
CA ARG A 80 -7.32 12.01 5.54
C ARG A 80 -6.08 12.53 6.27
N ALA A 81 -6.23 12.99 7.52
CA ALA A 81 -5.12 13.47 8.32
C ALA A 81 -4.12 12.34 8.65
N CYS A 82 -4.63 11.17 9.01
CA CYS A 82 -3.83 9.96 9.25
C CYS A 82 -3.06 9.54 7.99
N ALA A 83 -3.73 9.50 6.84
CA ALA A 83 -3.12 9.18 5.56
C ALA A 83 -2.04 10.19 5.16
N ALA A 84 -2.28 11.48 5.40
CA ALA A 84 -1.30 12.53 5.15
C ALA A 84 -0.06 12.38 6.06
N LYS A 85 -0.27 12.16 7.37
CA LYS A 85 0.81 11.98 8.35
C LYS A 85 1.70 10.79 8.03
N HIS A 86 1.11 9.67 7.64
CA HIS A 86 1.81 8.41 7.39
C HIS A 86 2.03 8.10 5.90
N ARG A 87 1.85 9.10 5.02
CA ARG A 87 1.90 8.92 3.56
C ARG A 87 3.14 8.18 3.07
N ARG A 88 4.31 8.55 3.60
CA ARG A 88 5.59 7.93 3.21
C ARG A 88 5.65 6.45 3.58
N LEU A 89 5.20 6.11 4.79
CA LEU A 89 5.19 4.72 5.27
C LEU A 89 4.17 3.87 4.50
N ILE A 90 2.97 4.40 4.28
CA ILE A 90 1.94 3.73 3.47
C ILE A 90 2.49 3.48 2.06
N ARG A 91 3.08 4.50 1.43
CA ARG A 91 3.66 4.38 0.10
C ARG A 91 4.77 3.34 0.04
N ALA A 92 5.73 3.41 0.96
CA ALA A 92 6.85 2.46 1.01
C ALA A 92 6.36 1.01 1.17
N HIS A 93 5.38 0.78 2.06
CA HIS A 93 4.78 -0.52 2.26
C HIS A 93 3.98 -1.01 1.03
N THR A 94 3.23 -0.13 0.36
CA THR A 94 2.57 -0.49 -0.90
C THR A 94 3.61 -0.84 -1.97
N GLU A 95 4.66 -0.04 -2.13
CA GLU A 95 5.74 -0.27 -3.11
C GLU A 95 6.55 -1.53 -2.81
N SER A 96 6.62 -1.97 -1.55
CA SER A 96 7.30 -3.20 -1.17
C SER A 96 6.48 -4.47 -1.39
N HIS A 97 5.21 -4.36 -1.79
CA HIS A 97 4.33 -5.50 -2.02
C HIS A 97 4.98 -6.50 -3.00
N PRO A 98 5.10 -7.80 -2.64
CA PRO A 98 5.85 -8.79 -3.44
C PRO A 98 5.40 -8.86 -4.91
N PHE A 99 4.10 -8.75 -5.17
CA PHE A 99 3.56 -8.65 -6.54
C PHE A 99 4.10 -7.46 -7.34
N TYR A 100 4.12 -6.24 -6.78
CA TYR A 100 4.66 -5.08 -7.50
C TYR A 100 6.17 -5.18 -7.71
N GLN A 101 6.89 -5.76 -6.75
CA GLN A 101 8.31 -6.06 -6.93
C GLN A 101 8.55 -7.02 -8.10
N ARG A 102 7.75 -8.09 -8.20
CA ARG A 102 7.81 -9.04 -9.32
C ARG A 102 7.54 -8.36 -10.66
N LEU A 103 6.49 -7.55 -10.76
CA LEU A 103 6.19 -6.79 -11.98
C LEU A 103 7.35 -5.86 -12.38
N ARG A 104 7.92 -5.15 -11.41
CA ARG A 104 9.06 -4.25 -11.65
C ARG A 104 10.29 -5.01 -12.16
N MET A 105 10.60 -6.16 -11.55
CA MET A 105 11.73 -7.00 -11.97
C MET A 105 11.51 -7.57 -13.37
N ASN A 106 10.30 -8.04 -13.69
CA ASN A 106 9.97 -8.54 -15.03
C ASN A 106 10.14 -7.45 -16.10
N ALA A 107 9.58 -6.26 -15.86
CA ALA A 107 9.73 -5.12 -16.76
C ALA A 107 11.20 -4.70 -16.94
N GLU A 108 12.04 -4.86 -15.91
CA GLU A 108 13.47 -4.61 -16.03
C GLU A 108 14.19 -5.66 -16.88
N LEU A 109 13.83 -6.94 -16.72
CA LEU A 109 14.36 -8.02 -17.55
C LEU A 109 14.00 -7.83 -19.03
N GLU A 110 12.74 -7.50 -19.33
CA GLU A 110 12.26 -7.19 -20.69
C GLU A 110 13.06 -6.01 -21.29
N ARG A 111 13.23 -4.91 -20.53
CA ARG A 111 14.06 -3.77 -20.99
C ARG A 111 15.51 -4.16 -21.26
N ARG A 112 16.10 -5.07 -20.46
CA ARG A 112 17.47 -5.55 -20.67
C ARG A 112 17.57 -6.46 -21.90
N GLN A 113 16.57 -7.31 -22.15
CA GLN A 113 16.49 -8.15 -23.35
C GLN A 113 16.42 -7.30 -24.61
N LEU A 114 15.48 -6.34 -24.68
CA LEU A 114 15.34 -5.43 -25.82
C LEU A 114 16.62 -4.65 -26.12
N ARG A 115 17.34 -4.18 -25.08
CA ARG A 115 18.64 -3.50 -25.27
C ARG A 115 19.70 -4.44 -25.85
N ARG A 116 19.71 -5.71 -25.46
CA ARG A 116 20.67 -6.70 -25.99
C ARG A 116 20.34 -7.07 -27.44
N GLU A 117 19.07 -7.23 -27.76
CA GLU A 117 18.59 -7.52 -29.12
C GLU A 117 18.83 -6.33 -30.06
N GLY A 118 18.54 -5.11 -29.63
CA GLY A 118 18.86 -3.90 -30.40
C GLY A 118 20.36 -3.73 -30.66
N LYS A 119 21.22 -4.07 -29.68
CA LYS A 119 22.68 -4.09 -29.86
C LYS A 119 23.13 -5.18 -30.84
N ARG A 120 22.53 -6.37 -30.79
CA ARG A 120 22.82 -7.48 -31.73
C ARG A 120 22.37 -7.13 -33.16
N ALA A 121 21.21 -6.50 -33.31
CA ALA A 121 20.72 -6.04 -34.61
C ALA A 121 21.63 -4.96 -35.22
N ALA A 122 22.10 -4.00 -34.42
CA ALA A 122 23.05 -2.96 -34.86
C ALA A 122 24.44 -3.53 -35.24
N GLN A 123 24.95 -4.52 -34.51
CA GLN A 123 26.21 -5.21 -34.87
C GLN A 123 26.04 -6.06 -36.14
N GLY A 124 24.90 -6.73 -36.31
CA GLY A 124 24.60 -7.52 -37.50
C GLY A 124 24.27 -6.72 -38.77
N SER A 125 23.98 -5.42 -38.66
CA SER A 125 23.84 -4.51 -39.81
C SER A 125 25.19 -3.94 -40.25
N LEU A 126 26.08 -3.62 -39.29
CA LEU A 126 27.47 -3.20 -39.54
C LEU A 126 28.31 -4.32 -40.19
N ALA A 127 28.05 -5.59 -39.84
CA ALA A 127 28.72 -6.73 -40.46
C ALA A 127 28.25 -7.07 -41.89
N ARG A 128 27.15 -6.45 -42.37
CA ARG A 128 26.56 -6.68 -43.70
C ARG A 128 26.79 -5.53 -44.68
N THR A 129 27.53 -4.50 -44.27
CA THR A 129 27.79 -3.28 -45.06
C THR A 129 29.20 -3.23 -45.66
N TRP A 130 29.90 -4.37 -45.73
CA TRP A 130 31.20 -4.51 -46.40
C TRP A 130 31.13 -5.60 -47.46
#